data_AF-A0AAW0PL21-F1
#
_entry.id   AF-A0AAW0PL21-F1
#
_cell.length_a   1.000
_cell.length_b   1.000
_cell.length_c   1.000
_cell.angle_alpha   90.00
_cell.angle_beta   90.00
_cell.angle_gamma   90.00
#
_symmetry.space_group_name_H-M   'P 1'
#
loop_
_entity.id
_entity.type
_entity.pdbx_description
1 polymer ?
#
loop_
_entity_poly.entity_id
_entity_poly.type
_entity_poly.pdbx_seq_one_letter_code
_entity_poly.pdbx_strand_id
1 'polypeptide(L)'
;MAGGGKRTAHKQPPKETDHKEEAPPFLQWDVMSLEQLQDAMGKREEELHVLLSNKLNLTNSNVCMKEAALLQYYLQGLCWARDTHFSPLQTSFTVAVLDMLIRNITERDMDFVDNVLEFAKALAVACQCPSSDEGPSPLLSTEQAKGLIRFINSLFQKYQLYKALHSSAQEAQLFCAQETVDSLWSQDTLVPLEEGIPTALANSDICH
;
A
#
# COMPACT_ATOMS: atom_id res chain seq x y z
N MET A 1 -66.56 50.08 12.64
CA MET A 1 -67.11 48.72 12.82
C MET A 1 -66.88 47.95 11.53
N ALA A 2 -66.41 46.70 11.64
CA ALA A 2 -66.46 45.58 10.66
C ALA A 2 -66.18 45.90 9.17
N GLY A 3 -65.18 45.34 8.50
CA GLY A 3 -64.78 43.94 8.48
C GLY A 3 -65.24 43.30 7.17
N GLY A 4 -64.32 42.69 6.41
CA GLY A 4 -64.67 41.79 5.30
C GLY A 4 -63.80 41.93 4.04
N GLY A 5 -62.68 41.20 4.00
CA GLY A 5 -61.83 41.10 2.80
C GLY A 5 -62.30 40.04 1.78
N LYS A 6 -61.53 39.90 0.69
CA LYS A 6 -61.24 38.60 0.03
C LYS A 6 -60.13 38.72 -1.03
N ARG A 7 -59.02 38.03 -0.72
CA ARG A 7 -58.27 37.07 -1.55
C ARG A 7 -57.56 37.59 -2.82
N THR A 8 -56.28 37.92 -2.67
CA THR A 8 -55.26 37.69 -3.71
C THR A 8 -54.59 36.33 -3.47
N ALA A 9 -54.63 35.48 -4.49
CA ALA A 9 -53.95 34.19 -4.50
C ALA A 9 -52.44 34.41 -4.62
N HIS A 10 -51.69 34.07 -3.57
CA HIS A 10 -50.25 33.89 -3.67
C HIS A 10 -49.94 32.52 -4.26
N LYS A 11 -49.55 32.53 -5.53
CA LYS A 11 -48.90 31.42 -6.20
C LYS A 11 -47.47 31.35 -5.64
N GLN A 12 -47.22 30.43 -4.72
CA GLN A 12 -45.86 30.10 -4.28
C GLN A 12 -45.10 29.49 -5.45
N PRO A 13 -43.84 29.87 -5.71
CA PRO A 13 -42.95 29.08 -6.54
C PRO A 13 -42.52 27.83 -5.75
N PRO A 14 -42.29 26.69 -6.41
CA PRO A 14 -41.82 25.49 -5.74
C PRO A 14 -40.38 25.72 -5.24
N LYS A 15 -40.17 25.52 -3.94
CA LYS A 15 -38.83 25.31 -3.40
C LYS A 15 -38.42 23.89 -3.77
N GLU A 16 -37.74 23.74 -4.90
CA GLU A 16 -36.86 22.60 -5.13
C GLU A 16 -35.68 22.75 -4.17
N THR A 17 -35.82 22.19 -2.97
CA THR A 17 -34.67 21.79 -2.17
C THR A 17 -34.05 20.61 -2.88
N ASP A 18 -33.14 20.92 -3.80
CA ASP A 18 -32.11 20.02 -4.30
C ASP A 18 -31.28 19.59 -3.08
N HIS A 19 -31.72 18.52 -2.42
CA HIS A 19 -30.87 17.77 -1.51
C HIS A 19 -29.84 17.06 -2.38
N LYS A 20 -28.86 17.83 -2.86
CA LYS A 20 -27.56 17.30 -3.21
C LYS A 20 -27.07 16.64 -1.93
N GLU A 21 -27.11 15.32 -1.93
CA GLU A 21 -26.42 14.49 -0.96
C GLU A 21 -24.95 14.88 -1.06
N GLU A 22 -24.54 15.86 -0.26
CA GLU A 22 -23.15 16.31 -0.19
C GLU A 22 -22.35 15.08 0.16
N ALA A 23 -21.44 14.71 -0.75
CA ALA A 23 -20.49 13.65 -0.50
C ALA A 23 -19.86 13.87 0.88
N PRO A 24 -19.68 12.81 1.68
CA PRO A 24 -19.13 12.95 3.02
C PRO A 24 -17.87 13.81 2.97
N PRO A 25 -17.69 14.76 3.90
CA PRO A 25 -16.64 15.77 3.80
C PRO A 25 -15.23 15.15 3.84
N PHE A 26 -15.11 13.89 4.26
CA PHE A 26 -13.90 13.12 4.38
C PHE A 26 -13.94 11.86 3.51
N LEU A 27 -12.75 11.34 3.18
CA LEU A 27 -12.57 10.12 2.39
C LEU A 27 -13.31 8.93 3.00
N GLN A 28 -13.94 8.12 2.16
CA GLN A 28 -14.52 6.84 2.55
C GLN A 28 -14.11 5.77 1.56
N TRP A 29 -13.98 4.54 2.06
CA TRP A 29 -13.54 3.43 1.25
C TRP A 29 -14.71 2.89 0.43
N ASP A 30 -14.55 2.91 -0.89
CA ASP A 30 -15.58 2.59 -1.87
C ASP A 30 -15.80 1.08 -2.08
N VAL A 31 -14.80 0.26 -1.72
CA VAL A 31 -14.82 -1.20 -1.90
C VAL A 31 -15.81 -1.91 -0.96
N MET A 32 -16.11 -1.32 0.19
CA MET A 32 -16.87 -1.97 1.26
C MET A 32 -17.82 -1.00 1.98
N SER A 33 -19.08 -1.41 2.17
CA SER A 33 -20.05 -0.60 2.94
C SER A 33 -19.73 -0.59 4.44
N LEU A 34 -20.28 0.37 5.20
CA LEU A 34 -20.09 0.45 6.65
C LEU A 34 -20.60 -0.81 7.38
N GLU A 35 -21.69 -1.42 6.91
CA GLU A 35 -22.21 -2.68 7.46
C GLU A 35 -21.24 -3.84 7.23
N GLN A 36 -20.68 -3.93 6.01
CA GLN A 36 -19.69 -4.94 5.68
C GLN A 36 -18.39 -4.74 6.46
N LEU A 37 -17.99 -3.49 6.71
CA LEU A 37 -16.85 -3.17 7.57
C LEU A 37 -17.11 -3.60 9.02
N GLN A 38 -18.31 -3.34 9.55
CA GLN A 38 -18.68 -3.77 10.89
C GLN A 38 -18.61 -5.29 11.06
N ASP A 39 -19.09 -6.05 10.07
CA ASP A 39 -18.96 -7.51 10.03
C ASP A 39 -17.48 -7.93 9.90
N ALA A 40 -16.71 -7.29 9.00
CA ALA A 40 -15.30 -7.58 8.78
C ALA A 40 -14.44 -7.37 10.05
N MET A 41 -14.72 -6.34 10.85
CA MET A 41 -14.03 -6.08 12.12
C MET A 41 -14.22 -7.21 13.15
N GLY A 42 -15.28 -8.01 13.04
CA GLY A 42 -15.52 -9.17 13.90
C GLY A 42 -14.85 -10.46 13.43
N LYS A 43 -14.24 -10.48 12.24
CA LYS A 43 -13.63 -11.68 11.66
C LYS A 43 -12.20 -11.90 12.15
N ARG A 44 -11.79 -13.16 12.09
CA ARG A 44 -10.39 -13.55 12.26
C ARG A 44 -9.55 -13.09 11.07
N GLU A 45 -8.24 -13.03 11.26
CA GLU A 45 -7.31 -12.53 10.24
C GLU A 45 -7.36 -13.37 8.95
N GLU A 46 -7.48 -14.70 9.06
CA GLU A 46 -7.55 -15.59 7.89
C GLU A 46 -8.82 -15.36 7.07
N GLU A 47 -9.95 -15.15 7.75
CA GLU A 47 -11.24 -14.84 7.12
C GLU A 47 -11.22 -13.45 6.47
N LEU A 48 -10.57 -12.48 7.13
CA LEU A 48 -10.39 -11.13 6.63
C LEU A 48 -9.50 -11.10 5.39
N HIS A 49 -8.43 -11.90 5.38
CA HIS A 49 -7.54 -12.06 4.23
C HIS A 49 -8.30 -12.58 3.00
N VAL A 50 -9.13 -13.62 3.16
CA VAL A 50 -9.97 -14.14 2.06
C VAL A 50 -11.01 -13.11 1.61
N LEU A 51 -11.67 -12.43 2.54
CA LEU A 51 -12.64 -11.38 2.23
C LEU A 51 -12.01 -10.26 1.40
N LEU A 52 -10.83 -9.79 1.80
CA LEU A 52 -10.11 -8.71 1.12
C LEU A 52 -9.61 -9.14 -0.26
N SER A 53 -9.05 -10.33 -0.39
CA SER A 53 -8.61 -10.87 -1.68
C SER A 53 -9.76 -10.86 -2.70
N ASN A 54 -10.95 -11.31 -2.28
CA ASN A 54 -12.15 -11.30 -3.12
C ASN A 54 -12.65 -9.88 -3.43
N LYS A 55 -12.72 -9.01 -2.43
CA LYS A 55 -13.24 -7.64 -2.59
C LYS A 55 -12.36 -6.74 -3.45
N LEU A 56 -11.04 -6.92 -3.36
CA LEU A 56 -10.05 -6.16 -4.11
C LEU A 56 -9.65 -6.83 -5.43
N ASN A 57 -10.23 -7.99 -5.77
CA ASN A 57 -9.85 -8.81 -6.92
C ASN A 57 -8.35 -9.15 -6.97
N LEU A 58 -7.74 -9.40 -5.81
CA LEU A 58 -6.32 -9.79 -5.66
C LEU A 58 -6.20 -11.32 -5.60
N THR A 59 -6.56 -11.99 -6.70
CA THR A 59 -6.69 -13.46 -6.76
C THR A 59 -5.35 -14.19 -6.95
N ASN A 60 -4.28 -13.48 -7.28
CA ASN A 60 -2.96 -14.04 -7.53
C ASN A 60 -1.97 -13.72 -6.42
N SER A 61 -2.41 -13.31 -5.23
CA SER A 61 -1.55 -12.92 -4.10
C SER A 61 -0.59 -14.04 -3.64
N ASN A 62 -0.89 -15.29 -3.95
CA ASN A 62 -0.05 -16.47 -3.72
C ASN A 62 1.10 -16.65 -4.73
N VAL A 63 1.05 -15.97 -5.88
CA VAL A 63 2.08 -16.07 -6.95
C VAL A 63 2.64 -14.70 -7.39
N CYS A 64 1.93 -13.61 -7.09
CA CYS A 64 2.28 -12.24 -7.44
C CYS A 64 2.65 -11.46 -6.17
N MET A 65 3.94 -11.14 -6.02
CA MET A 65 4.45 -10.40 -4.85
C MET A 65 3.80 -9.01 -4.70
N LYS A 66 3.46 -8.35 -5.80
CA LYS A 66 2.76 -7.06 -5.79
C LYS A 66 1.37 -7.19 -5.16
N GLU A 67 0.57 -8.15 -5.62
CA GLU A 67 -0.76 -8.40 -5.06
C GLU A 67 -0.70 -8.86 -3.60
N ALA A 68 0.29 -9.70 -3.25
CA ALA A 68 0.55 -10.11 -1.88
C ALA A 68 0.82 -8.92 -0.96
N ALA A 69 1.70 -8.01 -1.41
CA ALA A 69 2.05 -6.82 -0.65
C ALA A 69 0.84 -5.90 -0.47
N LEU A 70 0.07 -5.65 -1.53
CA LEU A 70 -1.16 -4.85 -1.47
C LEU A 70 -2.15 -5.44 -0.47
N LEU A 71 -2.45 -6.73 -0.57
CA LEU A 71 -3.35 -7.43 0.33
C LEU A 71 -2.90 -7.30 1.79
N GLN A 72 -1.59 -7.46 2.03
CA GLN A 72 -0.99 -7.32 3.34
C GLN A 72 -1.07 -5.88 3.89
N TYR A 73 -1.07 -4.85 3.05
CA TYR A 73 -1.29 -3.47 3.48
C TYR A 73 -2.74 -3.25 3.94
N TYR A 74 -3.73 -3.64 3.12
CA TYR A 74 -5.14 -3.50 3.49
C TYR A 74 -5.49 -4.30 4.74
N LEU A 75 -4.96 -5.52 4.86
CA LEU A 75 -5.13 -6.36 6.05
C LEU A 75 -4.57 -5.66 7.30
N GLN A 76 -3.35 -5.13 7.24
CA GLN A 76 -2.77 -4.33 8.34
C GLN A 76 -3.61 -3.11 8.67
N GLY A 77 -4.15 -2.40 7.68
CA GLY A 77 -5.03 -1.24 7.89
C GLY A 77 -6.28 -1.59 8.69
N LEU A 78 -6.96 -2.68 8.31
CA LEU A 78 -8.16 -3.14 8.99
C LEU A 78 -7.87 -3.72 10.38
N CYS A 79 -6.82 -4.54 10.51
CA CYS A 79 -6.40 -5.06 11.82
C CYS A 79 -6.03 -3.91 12.77
N TRP A 80 -5.27 -2.93 12.30
CA TRP A 80 -4.91 -1.76 13.12
C TRP A 80 -6.13 -0.95 13.55
N ALA A 81 -7.08 -0.68 12.65
CA ALA A 81 -8.31 0.03 12.98
C ALA A 81 -9.18 -0.74 13.99
N ARG A 82 -9.26 -2.07 13.84
CA ARG A 82 -9.94 -2.96 14.81
C ARG A 82 -9.28 -2.90 16.18
N ASP A 83 -7.96 -3.05 16.23
CA ASP A 83 -7.18 -3.11 17.47
C ASP A 83 -7.16 -1.76 18.22
N THR A 84 -7.41 -0.66 17.49
CA THR A 84 -7.62 0.69 18.06
C THR A 84 -9.08 1.01 18.36
N HIS A 85 -9.99 0.05 18.17
CA HIS A 85 -11.43 0.16 18.39
C HIS A 85 -12.10 1.32 17.63
N PHE A 86 -11.67 1.54 16.39
CA PHE A 86 -12.29 2.53 15.52
C PHE A 86 -13.73 2.11 15.15
N SER A 87 -14.63 3.09 15.08
CA SER A 87 -15.97 2.88 14.54
C SER A 87 -15.90 2.50 13.04
N PRO A 88 -16.93 1.87 12.45
CA PRO A 88 -16.94 1.55 11.02
C PRO A 88 -16.63 2.73 10.11
N LEU A 89 -17.09 3.93 10.49
CA LEU A 89 -16.84 5.16 9.75
C LEU A 89 -15.36 5.58 9.81
N GLN A 90 -14.75 5.51 11.00
CA GLN A 90 -13.31 5.78 11.19
C GLN A 90 -12.43 4.73 10.51
N THR A 91 -12.86 3.46 10.54
CA THR A 91 -12.23 2.36 9.82
C THR A 91 -12.31 2.60 8.31
N SER A 92 -13.47 2.95 7.78
CA SER A 92 -13.64 3.31 6.36
C SER A 92 -12.70 4.42 5.94
N PHE A 93 -12.65 5.51 6.71
CA PHE A 93 -11.71 6.61 6.46
C PHE A 93 -10.24 6.15 6.49
N THR A 94 -9.86 5.34 7.47
CA THR A 94 -8.49 4.83 7.62
C THR A 94 -8.05 4.01 6.40
N VAL A 95 -8.91 3.09 5.95
CA VAL A 95 -8.61 2.27 4.78
C VAL A 95 -8.65 3.09 3.50
N ALA A 96 -9.53 4.09 3.39
CA ALA A 96 -9.56 5.02 2.25
C ALA A 96 -8.28 5.86 2.15
N VAL A 97 -7.75 6.32 3.27
CA VAL A 97 -6.45 7.02 3.33
C VAL A 97 -5.33 6.09 2.87
N LEU A 98 -5.29 4.85 3.37
CA LEU A 98 -4.29 3.88 2.96
C LEU A 98 -4.36 3.59 1.45
N ASP A 99 -5.58 3.41 0.95
CA ASP A 99 -5.86 3.16 -0.46
C ASP A 99 -5.41 4.33 -1.35
N MET A 100 -5.75 5.57 -0.99
CA MET A 100 -5.28 6.78 -1.66
C MET A 100 -3.75 6.83 -1.71
N LEU A 101 -3.09 6.62 -0.57
CA LEU A 101 -1.63 6.65 -0.47
C LEU A 101 -0.97 5.60 -1.37
N ILE A 102 -1.54 4.39 -1.44
CA ILE A 102 -1.06 3.31 -2.29
C ILE A 102 -1.24 3.67 -3.77
N ARG A 103 -2.45 4.06 -4.18
CA ARG A 103 -2.76 4.41 -5.58
C ARG A 103 -1.90 5.57 -6.08
N ASN A 104 -1.63 6.57 -5.23
CA ASN A 104 -0.73 7.68 -5.57
C ASN A 104 0.67 7.19 -5.97
N ILE A 105 1.20 6.18 -5.29
CA ILE A 105 2.52 5.62 -5.60
C ILE A 105 2.44 4.70 -6.82
N THR A 106 1.44 3.82 -6.87
CA THR A 106 1.41 2.73 -7.86
C THR A 106 0.84 3.12 -9.22
N GLU A 107 -0.05 4.11 -9.26
CA GLU A 107 -0.76 4.53 -10.48
C GLU A 107 -0.33 5.91 -10.98
N ARG A 108 0.03 6.81 -10.06
CA ARG A 108 0.36 8.21 -10.38
C ARG A 108 1.86 8.51 -10.32
N ASP A 109 2.68 7.55 -9.90
CA ASP A 109 4.12 7.72 -9.64
C ASP A 109 4.43 8.98 -8.81
N MET A 110 3.54 9.28 -7.86
CA MET A 110 3.62 10.48 -7.03
C MET A 110 4.80 10.32 -6.06
N ASP A 111 5.58 11.40 -5.90
CA ASP A 111 6.67 11.39 -4.95
C ASP A 111 6.16 11.31 -3.50
N PHE A 112 7.08 10.95 -2.59
CA PHE A 112 6.74 10.74 -1.20
C PHE A 112 6.23 12.00 -0.49
N VAL A 113 6.83 13.17 -0.79
CA VAL A 113 6.49 14.43 -0.12
C VAL A 113 5.09 14.86 -0.52
N ASP A 114 4.77 14.81 -1.81
CA ASP A 114 3.45 15.14 -2.33
C ASP A 114 2.38 14.17 -1.82
N ASN A 115 2.69 12.87 -1.75
CA ASN A 115 1.76 11.88 -1.23
C ASN A 115 1.47 12.07 0.27
N VAL A 116 2.49 12.40 1.08
CA VAL A 116 2.31 12.75 2.50
C VAL A 116 1.52 14.04 2.65
N LEU A 117 1.68 15.01 1.75
CA LEU A 117 0.88 16.24 1.75
C LEU A 117 -0.60 15.94 1.47
N GLU A 118 -0.92 15.01 0.56
CA GLU A 118 -2.31 14.55 0.35
C GLU A 118 -2.88 13.89 1.61
N PHE A 119 -2.09 13.04 2.29
CA PHE A 119 -2.49 12.48 3.59
C PHE A 119 -2.73 13.57 4.64
N ALA A 120 -1.86 14.57 4.75
CA ALA A 120 -2.03 15.66 5.70
C ALA A 120 -3.31 16.46 5.43
N LYS A 121 -3.65 16.71 4.16
CA LYS A 121 -4.91 17.36 3.77
C LYS A 121 -6.12 16.51 4.17
N ALA A 122 -6.12 15.22 3.84
CA ALA A 122 -7.20 14.30 4.21
C ALA A 122 -7.40 14.21 5.73
N LEU A 123 -6.30 14.13 6.48
CA LEU A 123 -6.33 14.09 7.94
C LEU A 123 -6.83 15.40 8.55
N ALA A 124 -6.41 16.55 8.00
CA ALA A 124 -6.87 17.85 8.45
C ALA A 124 -8.40 17.97 8.31
N VAL A 125 -8.99 17.46 7.23
CA VAL A 125 -10.44 17.46 7.06
C VAL A 125 -11.15 16.55 8.07
N ALA A 126 -10.61 15.36 8.35
CA ALA A 126 -11.16 14.46 9.36
C ALA A 126 -11.07 14.98 10.80
N CYS A 127 -10.13 15.88 11.08
CA CYS A 127 -9.93 16.49 12.40
C CYS A 127 -10.65 17.85 12.57
N GLN A 128 -11.23 18.41 11.49
CA GLN A 128 -11.93 19.69 11.56
C GLN A 128 -13.29 19.53 12.26
N CYS A 129 -13.57 20.42 13.21
CA CYS A 129 -14.93 20.74 13.63
C CYS A 129 -15.45 21.88 12.74
N PRO A 130 -16.65 21.80 12.16
CA PRO A 130 -17.27 23.00 11.61
C PRO A 130 -17.44 24.01 12.74
N SER A 131 -17.05 25.26 12.50
CA SER A 131 -16.98 26.36 13.48
C SER A 131 -18.33 26.87 13.99
N SER A 132 -19.38 26.06 13.89
CA SER A 132 -20.72 26.35 14.39
C SER A 132 -20.93 25.56 15.67
N ASP A 133 -21.48 26.22 16.69
CA ASP A 133 -21.71 25.72 18.06
C ASP A 133 -22.58 24.44 18.15
N GLU A 134 -23.08 23.95 17.01
CA GLU A 134 -23.98 22.78 16.86
C GLU A 134 -23.50 21.80 15.77
N GLY A 135 -22.25 21.94 15.31
CA GLY A 135 -21.67 21.11 14.27
C GLY A 135 -21.38 19.65 14.70
N PRO A 136 -21.37 18.68 13.77
CA PRO A 136 -20.93 17.32 14.08
C PRO A 136 -19.49 17.32 14.61
N SER A 137 -19.28 16.55 15.67
CA SER A 137 -17.96 16.28 16.25
C SER A 137 -16.97 15.80 15.17
N PRO A 138 -15.66 16.07 15.34
CA PRO A 138 -14.66 15.68 14.35
C PRO A 138 -14.62 14.15 14.24
N LEU A 139 -14.30 13.64 13.04
CA LEU A 139 -14.26 12.20 12.81
C LEU A 139 -13.19 11.53 13.68
N LEU A 140 -12.04 12.17 13.84
CA LEU A 140 -10.94 11.68 14.66
C LEU A 140 -10.63 12.66 15.79
N SER A 141 -10.45 12.13 17.00
CA SER A 141 -9.83 12.89 18.09
C SER A 141 -8.33 13.10 17.84
N THR A 142 -7.73 14.06 18.52
CA THR A 142 -6.29 14.34 18.44
C THR A 142 -5.42 13.09 18.68
N GLU A 143 -5.79 12.24 19.63
CA GLU A 143 -5.04 11.02 19.93
C GLU A 143 -5.20 9.95 18.85
N GLN A 144 -6.40 9.82 18.28
CA GLN A 144 -6.65 8.93 17.14
C GLN A 144 -5.89 9.38 15.90
N ALA A 145 -5.86 10.68 15.62
CA ALA A 145 -5.10 11.25 14.52
C ALA A 145 -3.58 11.00 14.67
N LYS A 146 -3.03 11.22 15.88
CA LYS A 146 -1.63 10.87 16.19
C LYS A 146 -1.36 9.38 16.03
N GLY A 147 -2.32 8.52 16.39
CA GLY A 147 -2.27 7.09 16.16
C GLY A 147 -2.13 6.76 14.67
N LEU A 148 -3.01 7.34 13.85
CA LEU A 148 -3.04 7.13 12.41
C LEU A 148 -1.74 7.62 11.74
N ILE A 149 -1.23 8.79 12.13
CA ILE A 149 0.07 9.29 11.64
C ILE A 149 1.19 8.28 11.92
N ARG A 150 1.27 7.76 13.16
CA ARG A 150 2.29 6.76 13.52
C ARG A 150 2.13 5.47 12.72
N PHE A 151 0.91 5.00 12.55
CA PHE A 151 0.60 3.81 11.76
C PHE A 151 1.07 3.97 10.31
N ILE A 152 0.65 5.03 9.63
CA ILE A 152 1.02 5.32 8.24
C ILE A 152 2.55 5.45 8.10
N ASN A 153 3.21 6.19 9.00
CA ASN A 153 4.68 6.29 8.99
C ASN A 153 5.37 4.93 9.13
N SER A 154 4.85 4.04 9.98
CA SER A 154 5.42 2.69 10.14
C SER A 154 5.28 1.83 8.89
N LEU A 155 4.19 1.98 8.13
CA LEU A 155 4.01 1.30 6.85
C LEU A 155 4.99 1.81 5.79
N PHE A 156 5.16 3.14 5.71
CA PHE A 156 6.08 3.76 4.76
C PHE A 156 7.54 3.41 5.01
N GLN A 157 7.96 3.31 6.26
CA GLN A 157 9.33 2.86 6.59
C GLN A 157 9.62 1.48 6.04
N LYS A 158 8.66 0.55 6.13
CA LYS A 158 8.80 -0.80 5.55
C LYS A 158 8.89 -0.75 4.02
N TYR A 159 8.09 0.09 3.37
CA TYR A 159 8.15 0.30 1.92
C TYR A 159 9.49 0.89 1.46
N GLN A 160 10.00 1.92 2.15
CA GLN A 160 11.29 2.52 1.83
C GLN A 160 12.42 1.52 1.98
N LEU A 161 12.39 0.69 3.03
CA LEU A 161 13.35 -0.40 3.21
C LEU A 161 13.28 -1.41 2.05
N TYR A 162 12.07 -1.80 1.63
CA TYR A 162 11.88 -2.68 0.46
C TYR A 162 12.48 -2.07 -0.82
N LYS A 163 12.19 -0.78 -1.09
CA LYS A 163 12.73 -0.07 -2.26
C LYS A 163 14.26 0.04 -2.21
N ALA A 164 14.84 0.30 -1.03
CA ALA A 164 16.28 0.40 -0.81
C ALA A 164 17.00 -0.95 -1.02
N LEU A 165 16.43 -2.06 -0.54
CA LEU A 165 16.98 -3.41 -0.74
C LEU A 165 16.91 -3.85 -2.20
N HIS A 166 15.88 -3.42 -2.94
CA HIS A 166 15.73 -3.78 -4.35
C HIS A 166 16.61 -2.92 -5.27
N SER A 167 16.80 -1.65 -4.93
CA SER A 167 17.73 -0.76 -5.65
C SER A 167 19.19 -1.14 -5.41
N SER A 168 19.58 -1.46 -4.17
CA SER A 168 20.96 -1.90 -3.88
C SER A 168 21.32 -3.23 -4.55
N ALA A 169 20.36 -4.13 -4.75
CA ALA A 169 20.55 -5.36 -5.52
C ALA A 169 20.74 -5.09 -7.02
N GLN A 170 20.08 -4.07 -7.59
CA GLN A 170 20.30 -3.65 -8.97
C GLN A 170 21.62 -2.87 -9.14
N GLU A 171 22.02 -2.06 -8.16
CA GLU A 171 23.31 -1.37 -8.15
C GLU A 171 24.48 -2.35 -8.00
N ALA A 172 24.33 -3.42 -7.22
CA ALA A 172 25.33 -4.49 -7.10
C ALA A 172 25.50 -5.30 -8.41
N GLN A 173 24.44 -5.47 -9.20
CA GLN A 173 24.54 -6.11 -10.53
C GLN A 173 25.26 -5.24 -11.56
N LEU A 174 25.20 -3.91 -11.43
CA LEU A 174 25.95 -2.99 -12.30
C LEU A 174 27.45 -2.96 -11.99
N PHE A 175 27.87 -3.31 -10.77
CA PHE A 175 29.28 -3.37 -10.41
C PHE A 175 29.97 -4.69 -10.80
N CYS A 176 29.21 -5.77 -11.00
CA CYS A 176 29.77 -7.08 -11.37
C CYS A 176 30.04 -7.24 -12.89
N ALA A 177 29.59 -6.31 -13.73
CA ALA A 177 29.75 -6.36 -15.19
C ALA A 177 30.97 -5.58 -15.71
N GLN A 178 31.79 -4.97 -14.83
CA GLN A 178 32.94 -4.15 -15.20
C GLN A 178 34.27 -4.72 -14.69
N GLU A 179 34.50 -6.03 -14.83
CA GLU A 179 35.85 -6.61 -14.89
C GLU A 179 35.96 -7.54 -16.09
N THR A 180 35.87 -6.96 -17.29
CA THR A 180 36.48 -7.52 -18.49
C THR A 180 37.74 -6.72 -18.78
N VAL A 181 38.85 -7.16 -18.20
CA VAL A 181 40.18 -6.79 -18.69
C VAL A 181 40.67 -7.95 -19.56
N ASP A 182 40.81 -7.63 -20.84
CA ASP A 182 41.29 -8.46 -21.92
C ASP A 182 42.57 -9.25 -21.59
N SER A 183 42.55 -10.55 -21.86
CA SER A 183 43.76 -11.28 -22.26
C SER A 183 43.44 -12.19 -23.45
N LEU A 184 43.46 -11.56 -24.63
CA LEU A 184 44.01 -12.01 -25.91
C LEU A 184 44.15 -13.53 -26.12
N TRP A 185 43.33 -14.03 -27.04
CA TRP A 185 43.63 -15.03 -28.06
C TRP A 185 44.93 -15.83 -27.94
N SER A 186 44.79 -17.14 -27.74
CA SER A 186 45.61 -18.12 -28.45
C SER A 186 44.76 -19.37 -28.69
N GLN A 187 44.15 -19.43 -29.86
CA GLN A 187 43.83 -20.71 -30.50
C GLN A 187 44.95 -20.97 -31.49
N ASP A 188 45.62 -22.10 -31.35
CA ASP A 188 46.16 -22.87 -32.48
C ASP A 188 46.31 -24.34 -32.06
N THR A 189 45.26 -25.09 -32.39
CA THR A 189 45.21 -26.42 -33.03
C THR A 189 46.45 -27.36 -33.06
N LEU A 190 46.21 -28.61 -32.56
CA LEU A 190 46.65 -29.95 -33.07
C LEU A 190 48.16 -30.31 -32.92
N VAL A 191 48.65 -31.49 -32.47
CA VAL A 191 48.37 -32.93 -32.75
C VAL A 191 49.09 -33.83 -31.67
N PRO A 192 48.66 -35.08 -31.38
CA PRO A 192 49.40 -36.09 -30.59
C PRO A 192 50.02 -37.24 -31.44
N LEU A 193 51.24 -37.73 -31.16
CA LEU A 193 51.73 -39.15 -31.24
C LEU A 193 53.26 -39.31 -31.00
N GLU A 194 53.65 -40.41 -30.32
CA GLU A 194 54.88 -41.27 -30.40
C GLU A 194 56.26 -40.72 -30.82
N GLU A 195 57.44 -41.18 -30.37
CA GLU A 195 57.93 -42.51 -29.94
C GLU A 195 59.36 -42.36 -29.34
N GLY A 196 59.80 -43.30 -28.48
CA GLY A 196 61.26 -43.56 -28.27
C GLY A 196 61.74 -43.86 -26.85
N ILE A 197 61.58 -45.11 -26.37
CA ILE A 197 62.17 -45.71 -25.14
C ILE A 197 63.58 -46.28 -25.48
N PRO A 198 64.49 -46.62 -24.51
CA PRO A 198 64.43 -47.96 -23.92
C PRO A 198 64.84 -48.11 -22.43
N THR A 199 64.26 -49.16 -21.84
CA THR A 199 64.31 -49.77 -20.49
C THR A 199 65.62 -50.43 -20.07
N ALA A 200 65.65 -50.76 -18.74
CA ALA A 200 66.46 -51.77 -18.01
C ALA A 200 67.59 -51.17 -17.13
N LEU A 201 67.84 -51.52 -15.87
CA LEU A 201 67.76 -52.78 -15.09
C LEU A 201 67.60 -52.41 -13.58
N ALA A 202 66.66 -53.01 -12.83
CA ALA A 202 66.80 -54.21 -12.00
C ALA A 202 67.40 -54.00 -10.58
N ASN A 203 66.65 -54.52 -9.59
CA ASN A 203 67.10 -55.03 -8.26
C ASN A 203 67.51 -53.97 -7.23
N SER A 204 67.33 -54.10 -5.91
CA SER A 204 66.70 -55.06 -4.98
C SER A 204 66.96 -54.48 -3.58
N ASP A 205 66.04 -54.68 -2.64
CA ASP A 205 66.32 -55.02 -1.23
C ASP A 205 67.17 -54.09 -0.30
N ILE A 206 66.54 -53.77 0.85
CA ILE A 206 67.06 -53.86 2.25
C ILE A 206 67.79 -52.65 2.91
N CYS A 207 67.27 -52.35 4.12
CA CYS A 207 67.80 -51.71 5.35
C CYS A 207 68.29 -50.24 5.36
N HIS A 208 67.66 -49.44 6.25
CA HIS A 208 68.23 -49.19 7.58
C HIS A 208 67.16 -48.85 8.63
#